data_AF-A0A933DHC0-F1
#
_entry.id   AF-A0A933DHC0-F1
#
_cell.length_a   1.000
_cell.length_b   1.000
_cell.length_c   1.000
_cell.angle_alpha   90.00
_cell.angle_beta   90.00
_cell.angle_gamma   90.00
#
_symmetry.space_group_name_H-M   'P 1'
#
loop_
_entity.id
_entity.type
_entity.pdbx_description
1 polymer ?
#
loop_
_entity_poly.entity_id
_entity_poly.type
_entity_poly.pdbx_seq_one_letter_code
_entity_poly.pdbx_strand_id
1 'polypeptide(L)'
;MRVLQGIKPQDILILLKLFLWKDREWRHVDLAAELGLSQTEISFGLQRCRQARLLDFSKKKVWNSALLEFLLHGLKYVYPAQPGPVCRGIPTSHSAPPLSSRIVSNDNDQYVWPSGDGTVRGQAIEPLYESVPEAASRDPELHQLLALIDALRVGRARERNLARKELEERLA
;
A
#
# COMPACT_ATOMS: atom_id res chain seq x y z
N MET A 1 -2.29 -5.86 -29.75
CA MET A 1 -2.32 -6.16 -28.29
C MET A 1 -1.84 -4.92 -27.56
N ARG A 2 -2.58 -4.38 -26.58
CA ARG A 2 -2.14 -3.18 -25.83
C ARG A 2 -0.86 -3.53 -25.07
N VAL A 3 0.24 -2.82 -25.32
CA VAL A 3 1.48 -3.00 -24.55
C VAL A 3 1.20 -2.50 -23.13
N LEU A 4 1.24 -3.41 -22.16
CA LEU A 4 1.18 -3.06 -20.76
C LEU A 4 2.61 -2.68 -20.35
N GLN A 5 2.84 -1.39 -20.09
CA GLN A 5 4.16 -0.88 -19.67
C GLN A 5 4.20 -0.70 -18.15
N GLY A 6 5.21 -1.31 -17.53
CA GLY A 6 5.57 -1.12 -16.13
C GLY A 6 4.53 -1.61 -15.12
N ILE A 7 4.89 -1.59 -13.84
CA ILE A 7 3.93 -1.65 -12.74
C ILE A 7 3.30 -0.26 -12.59
N LYS A 8 2.04 -0.20 -12.14
CA LYS A 8 1.33 1.03 -11.78
C LYS A 8 1.03 1.08 -10.27
N PRO A 9 0.75 2.26 -9.70
CA PRO A 9 0.51 2.37 -8.26
C PRO A 9 -0.63 1.47 -7.73
N GLN A 10 -1.76 1.38 -8.45
CA GLN A 10 -2.89 0.52 -8.06
C GLN A 10 -2.54 -0.98 -8.07
N ASP A 11 -1.50 -1.38 -8.80
CA ASP A 11 -1.07 -2.78 -8.83
C ASP A 11 -0.46 -3.21 -7.49
N ILE A 12 0.09 -2.26 -6.73
CA ILE A 12 0.60 -2.51 -5.37
C ILE A 12 -0.55 -2.83 -4.43
N LEU A 13 -1.67 -2.11 -4.53
CA LEU A 13 -2.89 -2.41 -3.76
C LEU A 13 -3.39 -3.83 -4.06
N ILE A 14 -3.43 -4.19 -5.36
CA ILE A 14 -3.80 -5.53 -5.82
C ILE A 14 -2.90 -6.58 -5.17
N LEU A 15 -1.58 -6.41 -5.24
CA LEU A 15 -0.61 -7.36 -4.68
C LEU A 15 -0.76 -7.51 -3.17
N LEU A 16 -0.91 -6.41 -2.43
CA LEU A 16 -1.08 -6.45 -0.97
C LEU A 16 -2.38 -7.15 -0.58
N LYS A 17 -3.49 -6.88 -1.29
CA LYS A 17 -4.77 -7.54 -1.00
C LYS A 17 -4.74 -9.03 -1.31
N LEU A 18 -4.11 -9.43 -2.42
CA LEU A 18 -3.92 -10.85 -2.75
C LEU A 18 -3.03 -11.56 -1.74
N PHE A 19 -1.97 -10.89 -1.27
CA PHE A 19 -1.13 -11.40 -0.19
C PHE A 19 -1.95 -11.68 1.08
N LEU A 20 -2.84 -10.75 1.48
CA LEU A 20 -3.73 -10.95 2.64
C LEU A 20 -4.74 -12.07 2.42
N TRP A 21 -5.28 -12.22 1.21
CA TRP A 21 -6.27 -13.24 0.88
C TRP A 21 -5.72 -14.66 0.75
N LYS A 22 -4.40 -14.83 0.56
CA LYS A 22 -3.75 -16.14 0.49
C LYS A 22 -4.47 -17.07 -0.53
N ASP A 23 -4.97 -18.22 -0.07
CA ASP A 23 -5.62 -19.23 -0.91
C ASP A 23 -7.15 -19.07 -1.02
N ARG A 24 -7.70 -17.93 -0.57
CA ARG A 24 -9.12 -17.61 -0.73
C ARG A 24 -9.52 -17.69 -2.20
N GLU A 25 -10.69 -18.28 -2.48
CA GLU A 25 -11.30 -18.16 -3.80
C GLU A 25 -11.94 -16.78 -3.98
N TRP A 26 -11.66 -16.13 -5.11
CA TRP A 26 -12.15 -14.80 -5.44
C TRP A 26 -12.34 -14.64 -6.94
N ARG A 27 -13.17 -13.67 -7.32
CA ARG A 27 -13.39 -13.20 -8.69
C ARG A 27 -12.96 -11.75 -8.79
N HIS A 28 -12.77 -11.27 -10.02
CA HIS A 28 -12.38 -9.88 -10.25
C HIS A 28 -13.32 -8.85 -9.60
N VAL A 29 -14.64 -9.14 -9.56
CA VAL A 29 -15.64 -8.30 -8.89
C VAL A 29 -15.39 -8.13 -7.40
N ASP A 30 -14.90 -9.17 -6.74
CA ASP A 30 -14.69 -9.17 -5.30
C ASP A 30 -13.49 -8.27 -4.97
N LEU A 31 -12.39 -8.41 -5.74
CA LEU A 31 -11.19 -7.58 -5.59
C LEU A 31 -11.43 -6.10 -5.97
N ALA A 32 -12.22 -5.88 -7.02
CA ALA A 32 -12.65 -4.56 -7.47
C ALA A 32 -13.41 -3.81 -6.36
N ALA A 33 -14.39 -4.46 -5.73
CA ALA A 33 -15.20 -3.87 -4.66
C ALA A 33 -14.34 -3.51 -3.43
N GLU A 34 -13.43 -4.39 -3.03
CA GLU A 34 -12.59 -4.18 -1.84
C GLU A 34 -11.58 -3.04 -2.02
N LEU A 35 -11.01 -2.91 -3.21
CA LEU A 35 -9.98 -1.92 -3.53
C LEU A 35 -10.52 -0.62 -4.13
N GLY A 36 -11.84 -0.53 -4.40
CA GLY A 36 -12.42 0.62 -5.10
C GLY A 36 -11.88 0.77 -6.53
N LEU A 37 -11.60 -0.35 -7.21
CA LEU A 37 -11.06 -0.39 -8.58
C LEU A 37 -12.09 -0.96 -9.54
N SER A 38 -12.01 -0.62 -10.82
CA SER A 38 -12.80 -1.30 -11.84
C SER A 38 -12.26 -2.72 -12.14
N GLN A 39 -13.13 -3.62 -12.59
CA GLN A 39 -12.71 -4.97 -13.03
C GLN A 39 -11.66 -4.93 -14.16
N THR A 40 -11.71 -3.90 -15.01
CA THR A 40 -10.73 -3.68 -16.07
C THR A 40 -9.36 -3.32 -15.51
N GLU A 41 -9.30 -2.46 -14.49
CA GLU A 41 -8.06 -2.14 -13.79
C GLU A 41 -7.48 -3.36 -13.09
N ILE A 42 -8.31 -4.17 -12.43
CA ILE A 42 -7.91 -5.46 -11.85
C ILE A 42 -7.29 -6.36 -12.92
N SER A 43 -8.00 -6.59 -14.03
CA SER A 43 -7.53 -7.46 -15.11
C SER A 43 -6.18 -7.02 -15.68
N PHE A 44 -6.01 -5.73 -15.95
CA PHE A 44 -4.74 -5.21 -16.45
C PHE A 44 -3.64 -5.20 -15.39
N GLY A 45 -3.97 -4.94 -14.11
CA GLY A 45 -3.02 -4.97 -13.01
C GLY A 45 -2.47 -6.37 -12.76
N LEU A 46 -3.33 -7.38 -12.70
CA LEU A 46 -2.91 -8.79 -12.60
C LEU A 46 -1.99 -9.20 -13.75
N GLN A 47 -2.25 -8.73 -14.97
CA GLN A 47 -1.39 -9.00 -16.11
C GLN A 47 -0.02 -8.31 -15.99
N ARG A 48 0.02 -7.05 -15.53
CA ARG A 48 1.29 -6.32 -15.25
C ARG A 48 2.10 -7.01 -14.17
N CYS A 49 1.47 -7.37 -13.05
CA CYS A 49 2.12 -8.07 -11.93
C CYS A 49 2.69 -9.43 -12.34
N ARG A 50 1.97 -10.20 -13.17
CA ARG A 50 2.47 -11.45 -13.75
C ARG A 50 3.69 -11.20 -14.64
N GLN A 51 3.63 -10.20 -15.52
CA GLN A 51 4.75 -9.85 -16.41
C GLN A 51 5.98 -9.39 -15.63
N ALA A 52 5.78 -8.67 -14.52
CA ALA A 52 6.83 -8.25 -13.60
C ALA A 52 7.33 -9.35 -12.65
N ARG A 53 6.78 -10.57 -12.75
CA ARG A 53 7.11 -11.73 -11.89
C ARG A 53 6.81 -11.52 -10.40
N LEU A 54 5.82 -10.68 -10.09
CA LEU A 54 5.31 -10.49 -8.72
C LEU A 54 4.12 -11.42 -8.40
N LEU A 55 3.51 -11.99 -9.45
CA LEU A 55 2.48 -13.03 -9.37
C LEU A 55 2.93 -14.31 -10.08
N ASP A 56 2.36 -15.42 -9.66
CA ASP A 56 2.47 -16.71 -10.33
C ASP A 56 1.77 -16.71 -11.71
N PHE A 57 1.96 -17.81 -12.46
CA PHE A 57 1.36 -17.93 -13.79
C PHE A 57 -0.18 -17.93 -13.76
N SER A 58 -0.79 -18.41 -12.68
CA SER A 58 -2.25 -18.40 -12.51
C SER A 58 -2.82 -17.02 -12.11
N LYS A 59 -1.96 -16.05 -11.77
CA LYS A 59 -2.31 -14.70 -11.27
C LYS A 59 -3.07 -14.73 -9.94
N LYS A 60 -2.94 -15.80 -9.16
CA LYS A 60 -3.62 -15.96 -7.88
C LYS A 60 -2.68 -15.86 -6.70
N LYS A 61 -1.42 -16.27 -6.87
CA LYS A 61 -0.44 -16.32 -5.79
C LYS A 61 0.62 -15.25 -5.96
N VAL A 62 0.85 -14.49 -4.89
CA VAL A 62 1.94 -13.50 -4.79
C VAL A 62 3.26 -14.22 -4.53
N TRP A 63 4.31 -13.79 -5.22
CA TRP A 63 5.68 -14.18 -4.88
C TRP A 63 6.19 -13.26 -3.78
N ASN A 64 6.00 -13.64 -2.52
CA ASN A 64 6.25 -12.77 -1.37
C ASN A 64 7.68 -12.22 -1.34
N SER A 65 8.69 -13.03 -1.66
CA SER A 65 10.08 -12.59 -1.72
C SER A 65 10.32 -11.50 -2.78
N ALA A 66 9.73 -11.65 -3.96
CA ALA A 66 9.84 -10.65 -5.04
C ALA A 66 9.05 -9.37 -4.71
N LEU A 67 7.87 -9.50 -4.08
CA LEU A 67 7.11 -8.35 -3.60
C LEU A 67 7.90 -7.60 -2.52
N LEU A 68 8.45 -8.31 -1.53
CA LEU A 68 9.25 -7.73 -0.45
C LEU A 68 10.47 -7.00 -1.00
N GLU A 69 11.23 -7.63 -1.92
CA GLU A 69 12.36 -7.00 -2.59
C GLU A 69 11.94 -5.67 -3.27
N PHE A 70 10.83 -5.70 -4.04
CA PHE A 70 10.31 -4.52 -4.72
C PHE A 70 9.89 -3.42 -3.73
N LEU A 71 9.16 -3.77 -2.66
CA LEU A 71 8.72 -2.79 -1.66
C LEU A 71 9.91 -2.12 -0.96
N LEU A 72 10.92 -2.90 -0.58
CA LEU A 72 12.08 -2.39 0.18
C LEU A 72 13.06 -1.57 -0.67
N HIS A 73 13.18 -1.90 -1.95
CA HIS A 73 14.25 -1.37 -2.79
C HIS A 73 13.77 -0.55 -4.00
N GLY A 74 12.55 -0.80 -4.51
CA GLY A 74 12.01 -0.15 -5.70
C GLY A 74 10.95 0.92 -5.41
N LEU A 75 10.00 0.63 -4.52
CA LEU A 75 8.75 1.40 -4.37
C LEU A 75 8.98 2.91 -4.19
N LYS A 76 9.88 3.30 -3.27
CA LYS A 76 10.17 4.71 -2.97
C LYS A 76 10.73 5.52 -4.15
N TYR A 77 11.32 4.85 -5.14
CA TYR A 77 11.89 5.51 -6.32
C TYR A 77 10.88 5.59 -7.47
N VAL A 78 10.03 4.58 -7.61
CA VAL A 78 9.03 4.53 -8.69
C VAL A 78 7.79 5.34 -8.34
N TYR A 79 7.40 5.36 -7.05
CA TYR A 79 6.27 6.12 -6.52
C TYR A 79 6.71 6.95 -5.32
N PRO A 80 7.57 7.96 -5.51
CA PRO A 80 7.97 8.85 -4.43
C PRO A 80 6.74 9.57 -3.86
N ALA A 81 6.81 9.96 -2.60
CA ALA A 81 5.86 10.87 -1.98
C ALA A 81 6.64 11.90 -1.15
N GLN A 82 6.04 13.05 -0.90
CA GLN A 82 6.59 14.08 -0.02
C GLN A 82 5.49 14.61 0.89
N PRO A 83 5.82 14.99 2.14
CA PRO A 83 4.86 15.66 3.02
C PRO A 83 4.38 16.99 2.43
N GLY A 84 3.07 17.12 2.30
CA GLY A 84 2.38 18.29 1.81
C GLY A 84 1.83 19.19 2.94
N PRO A 85 0.82 20.03 2.64
CA PRO A 85 0.20 20.90 3.63
C PRO A 85 -0.52 20.10 4.72
N VAL A 86 -0.74 20.73 5.87
CA VAL A 86 -1.50 20.13 6.97
C VAL A 86 -2.98 20.11 6.62
N CYS A 87 -3.60 18.94 6.68
CA CYS A 87 -5.03 18.74 6.44
C CYS A 87 -5.62 17.71 7.42
N ARG A 88 -6.90 17.39 7.24
CA ARG A 88 -7.55 16.25 7.90
C ARG A 88 -7.53 15.04 6.99
N GLY A 89 -7.37 13.87 7.58
CA GLY A 89 -7.24 12.63 6.81
C GLY A 89 -7.19 11.37 7.66
N ILE A 90 -6.95 10.26 6.96
CA ILE A 90 -6.75 8.94 7.56
C ILE A 90 -5.26 8.78 7.86
N PRO A 91 -4.84 8.41 9.08
CA PRO A 91 -3.42 8.30 9.44
C PRO A 91 -2.67 7.28 8.57
N THR A 92 -1.41 7.56 8.25
CA THR A 92 -0.51 6.67 7.48
C THR A 92 0.93 6.76 7.99
N SER A 93 1.87 6.01 7.43
CA SER A 93 3.28 5.97 7.86
C SER A 93 3.35 5.63 9.36
N HIS A 94 4.24 6.31 10.10
CA HIS A 94 4.40 6.18 11.55
C HIS A 94 3.20 6.65 12.38
N SER A 95 2.24 7.35 11.77
CA SER A 95 1.02 7.84 12.43
C SER A 95 -0.07 6.77 12.53
N ALA A 96 0.06 5.69 11.77
CA ALA A 96 -0.86 4.55 11.81
C ALA A 96 -0.19 3.30 12.40
N PRO A 97 -1.00 2.34 12.86
CA PRO A 97 -0.50 1.02 13.22
C PRO A 97 0.23 0.35 12.04
N PRO A 98 1.23 -0.50 12.30
CA PRO A 98 1.71 -0.89 13.63
C PRO A 98 2.69 0.13 14.25
N LEU A 99 3.22 1.06 13.47
CA LEU A 99 4.35 1.91 13.88
C LEU A 99 3.97 2.94 14.95
N SER A 100 2.73 3.44 14.96
CA SER A 100 2.24 4.39 15.97
C SER A 100 2.28 3.83 17.40
N SER A 101 2.32 2.51 17.58
CA SER A 101 2.49 1.88 18.89
C SER A 101 3.95 1.86 19.37
N ARG A 102 4.92 2.02 18.45
CA ARG A 102 6.37 1.94 18.71
C ARG A 102 7.08 3.29 18.60
N ILE A 103 6.39 4.28 18.05
CA ILE A 103 6.90 5.63 17.81
C ILE A 103 5.93 6.60 18.47
N VAL A 104 6.41 7.29 19.50
CA VAL A 104 5.66 8.39 20.11
C VAL A 104 5.73 9.57 19.15
N SER A 105 4.62 9.84 18.47
CA SER A 105 4.48 10.99 17.59
C SER A 105 3.61 12.05 18.25
N ASN A 106 4.13 13.27 18.34
CA ASN A 106 3.33 14.41 18.77
C ASN A 106 2.33 14.77 17.66
N ASP A 107 1.25 15.47 18.00
CA ASP A 107 0.21 15.89 17.05
C ASP A 107 0.73 16.66 15.83
N ASN A 108 1.89 17.32 15.97
CA ASN A 108 2.52 18.08 14.90
C ASN A 108 3.39 17.25 13.94
N ASP A 109 3.62 15.96 14.21
CA ASP A 109 4.43 15.07 13.37
C ASP A 109 3.56 13.97 12.71
N GLN A 110 2.24 14.15 12.66
CA GLN A 110 1.32 13.17 12.09
C GLN A 110 1.29 13.26 10.56
N TYR A 111 1.22 12.11 9.89
CA TYR A 111 1.01 11.95 8.44
C TYR A 111 -0.34 11.33 8.18
N VAL A 112 -1.06 11.91 7.22
CA VAL A 112 -2.40 11.47 6.84
C VAL A 112 -2.55 11.39 5.33
N TRP A 113 -3.33 10.44 4.84
CA TRP A 113 -3.92 10.54 3.51
C TRP A 113 -5.10 11.52 3.58
N PRO A 114 -5.11 12.61 2.78
CA PRO A 114 -6.23 13.53 2.74
C PRO A 114 -7.55 12.80 2.48
N SER A 115 -8.54 12.99 3.34
CA SER A 115 -9.86 12.37 3.19
C SER A 115 -10.90 13.18 3.96
N GLY A 116 -12.10 13.35 3.37
CA GLY A 116 -13.22 14.03 4.02
C GLY A 116 -13.72 13.31 5.28
N ASP A 117 -13.55 11.98 5.33
CA ASP A 117 -13.94 11.14 6.46
C ASP A 117 -12.85 11.04 7.54
N GLY A 118 -11.69 11.66 7.30
CA GLY A 118 -10.55 11.64 8.20
C GLY A 118 -10.71 12.55 9.40
N THR A 119 -10.42 12.03 10.59
CA THR A 119 -10.52 12.77 11.86
C THR A 119 -9.16 13.25 12.39
N VAL A 120 -8.06 12.71 11.88
CA VAL A 120 -6.70 13.06 12.30
C VAL A 120 -6.19 14.25 11.51
N ARG A 121 -5.57 15.21 12.19
CA ARG A 121 -4.88 16.34 11.57
C ARG A 121 -3.40 16.02 11.41
N GLY A 122 -2.84 16.18 10.22
CA GLY A 122 -1.44 15.90 9.93
C GLY A 122 -1.00 16.41 8.57
N GLN A 123 0.30 16.28 8.24
CA GLN A 123 0.80 16.58 6.90
C GLN A 123 0.23 15.59 5.89
N ALA A 124 -0.24 16.09 4.75
CA ALA A 124 -0.77 15.29 3.67
C ALA A 124 0.33 14.43 3.03
N ILE A 125 0.11 13.12 2.95
CA ILE A 125 0.87 12.21 2.11
C ILE A 125 0.00 11.82 0.93
N GLU A 126 0.53 11.94 -0.29
CA GLU A 126 -0.19 11.47 -1.48
C GLU A 126 -0.33 9.94 -1.42
N PRO A 127 -1.56 9.41 -1.37
CA PRO A 127 -1.77 7.97 -1.37
C PRO A 127 -1.22 7.35 -2.67
N LEU A 128 -0.83 6.07 -2.62
CA LEU A 128 -0.40 5.39 -3.85
C LEU A 128 -1.47 5.44 -4.94
N TYR A 129 -2.74 5.37 -4.56
CA TYR A 129 -3.86 5.47 -5.48
C TYR A 129 -5.04 6.18 -4.81
N GLU A 130 -5.92 6.79 -5.61
CA GLU A 130 -7.04 7.60 -5.07
C GLU A 130 -7.96 6.80 -4.13
N SER A 131 -8.12 5.50 -4.36
CA SER A 131 -8.98 4.63 -3.54
C SER A 131 -8.34 4.15 -2.24
N VAL A 132 -7.05 4.41 -2.01
CA VAL A 132 -6.31 3.95 -0.81
C VAL A 132 -7.00 4.34 0.51
N PRO A 133 -7.42 5.61 0.73
CA PRO A 133 -7.99 6.00 2.02
C PRO A 133 -9.28 5.23 2.32
N GLU A 134 -10.13 5.06 1.32
CA GLU A 134 -11.39 4.33 1.42
C GLU A 134 -11.19 2.82 1.56
N ALA A 135 -10.23 2.24 0.83
CA ALA A 135 -9.90 0.81 0.96
C ALA A 135 -9.31 0.50 2.34
N ALA A 136 -8.43 1.38 2.84
CA ALA A 136 -7.81 1.23 4.15
C ALA A 136 -8.83 1.38 5.31
N SER A 137 -9.82 2.27 5.20
CA SER A 137 -10.82 2.44 6.26
C SER A 137 -11.71 1.20 6.47
N ARG A 138 -11.83 0.34 5.45
CA ARG A 138 -12.62 -0.90 5.49
C ARG A 138 -11.82 -2.14 5.86
N ASP A 139 -10.50 -2.10 5.71
CA ASP A 139 -9.62 -3.24 5.92
C ASP A 139 -8.41 -2.85 6.79
N PRO A 140 -8.45 -3.14 8.10
CA PRO A 140 -7.38 -2.80 9.02
C PRO A 140 -6.02 -3.47 8.70
N GLU A 141 -6.01 -4.66 8.10
CA GLU A 141 -4.75 -5.33 7.75
C GLU A 141 -4.12 -4.68 6.51
N LEU A 142 -4.95 -4.35 5.52
CA LEU A 142 -4.52 -3.59 4.34
C LEU A 142 -4.04 -2.19 4.74
N HIS A 143 -4.76 -1.52 5.65
CA HIS A 143 -4.34 -0.22 6.19
C HIS A 143 -2.94 -0.28 6.79
N GLN A 144 -2.65 -1.29 7.62
CA GLN A 144 -1.33 -1.45 8.21
C GLN A 144 -0.23 -1.64 7.15
N LEU A 145 -0.46 -2.49 6.13
CA LEU A 145 0.51 -2.69 5.06
C LEU A 145 0.73 -1.39 4.25
N LEU A 146 -0.34 -0.65 3.94
CA LEU A 146 -0.28 0.63 3.25
C LEU A 146 0.44 1.71 4.09
N ALA A 147 0.25 1.71 5.41
CA ALA A 147 1.00 2.60 6.30
C ALA A 147 2.49 2.25 6.34
N LEU A 148 2.84 0.96 6.39
CA LEU A 148 4.24 0.50 6.38
C LEU A 148 4.98 0.91 5.10
N ILE A 149 4.34 0.76 3.94
CA ILE A 149 4.96 1.17 2.68
C ILE A 149 5.10 2.70 2.58
N ASP A 150 4.19 3.49 3.16
CA ASP A 150 4.35 4.94 3.24
C ASP A 150 5.50 5.32 4.17
N ALA A 151 5.70 4.59 5.27
CA ALA A 151 6.88 4.77 6.10
C ALA A 151 8.19 4.52 5.32
N LEU A 152 8.19 3.62 4.32
CA LEU A 152 9.31 3.45 3.39
C LEU A 152 9.48 4.63 2.41
N ARG A 153 8.36 5.21 1.94
CA ARG A 153 8.33 6.32 0.97
C ARG A 153 8.74 7.66 1.58
N VAL A 154 8.22 7.98 2.78
CA VAL A 154 8.34 9.32 3.41
C VAL A 154 8.95 9.33 4.80
N GLY A 155 9.05 8.19 5.49
CA GLY A 155 9.57 8.13 6.85
C GLY A 155 11.06 8.49 6.97
N ARG A 156 11.51 8.88 8.16
CA ARG A 156 12.94 9.09 8.46
C ARG A 156 13.63 7.73 8.69
N ALA A 157 14.90 7.76 9.05
CA ALA A 157 15.70 6.54 9.17
C ALA A 157 15.10 5.52 10.15
N ARG A 158 14.57 5.98 11.29
CA ARG A 158 13.96 5.12 12.31
C ARG A 158 12.68 4.44 11.80
N GLU A 159 11.79 5.22 11.20
CA GLU A 159 10.49 4.77 10.67
C GLU A 159 10.71 3.76 9.55
N ARG A 160 11.62 4.06 8.60
CA ARG A 160 11.97 3.14 7.51
C ARG A 160 12.54 1.83 8.00
N ASN A 161 13.39 1.86 9.03
CA ASN A 161 13.99 0.64 9.59
C ASN A 161 12.95 -0.23 10.32
N LEU A 162 12.02 0.38 11.05
CA LEU A 162 10.93 -0.35 11.69
C LEU A 162 9.95 -0.92 10.65
N ALA A 163 9.60 -0.12 9.64
CA ALA A 163 8.73 -0.56 8.55
C ALA A 163 9.32 -1.74 7.78
N ARG A 164 10.62 -1.69 7.48
CA ARG A 164 11.36 -2.79 6.85
C ARG A 164 11.24 -4.07 7.67
N LYS A 165 11.53 -4.03 8.98
CA LYS A 165 11.45 -5.21 9.85
C LYS A 165 10.05 -5.81 9.88
N GLU A 166 9.02 -4.99 10.02
CA GLU A 166 7.63 -5.44 10.00
C GLU A 166 7.25 -6.11 8.67
N LEU A 167 7.68 -5.54 7.53
CA LEU A 167 7.42 -6.12 6.21
C LEU A 167 8.20 -7.42 6.00
N GLU A 168 9.45 -7.48 6.45
CA GLU A 168 10.25 -8.70 6.42
C GLU A 168 9.60 -9.81 7.27
N GLU A 169 9.12 -9.50 8.48
CA GLU A 169 8.41 -10.47 9.34
C GLU A 169 7.09 -10.96 8.73
N ARG A 170 6.36 -10.10 8.02
CA ARG A 170 5.05 -10.45 7.44
C ARG A 170 5.16 -11.18 6.10
N LEU A 171 6.11 -10.80 5.24
CA LEU A 171 6.26 -11.34 3.88
C LEU A 171 7.38 -12.39 3.75
N ALA A 172 8.07 -12.75 4.84
CA ALA A 172 9.03 -13.86 4.86
C ALA A 172 8.40 -15.22 4.47
#